data_AF-A0A956CEI6-F1
#
_entry.id   AF-A0A956CEI6-F1
#
_cell.length_a   1.000
_cell.length_b   1.000
_cell.length_c   1.000
_cell.angle_alpha   90.00
_cell.angle_beta   90.00
_cell.angle_gamma   90.00
#
_symmetry.space_group_name_H-M   'P 1'
#
loop_
_entity.id
_entity.type
_entity.pdbx_description
1 polymer ?
#
loop_
_entity_poly.entity_id
_entity_poly.type
_entity_poly.pdbx_seq_one_letter_code
_entity_poly.pdbx_strand_id
1 'polypeptide(L)'
;MKTATILSVCECQARLGAELDENRQVVSGWAKDRRRRLTREAPAHSIHPDHDVFQVAWFCPFCIRNTTRSFQSTGLSFKEPPEPTPAPAAEPVAAS
;
A
#
# COMPACT_ATOMS: atom_id res chain seq x y z
N MET A 1 2.51 13.68 6.01
CA MET A 1 3.34 12.98 5.01
C MET A 1 2.42 12.46 3.93
N LYS A 2 2.55 12.98 2.71
CA LYS A 2 1.67 12.60 1.61
C LYS A 2 2.02 11.21 1.11
N THR A 3 1.03 10.47 0.63
CA THR A 3 1.23 9.15 0.05
C THR A 3 0.58 9.01 -1.31
N ALA A 4 1.20 8.20 -2.18
CA ALA A 4 0.64 7.79 -3.45
C ALA A 4 0.34 6.28 -3.41
N THR A 5 -0.84 5.87 -3.85
CA THR A 5 -1.17 4.44 -3.97
C THR A 5 -0.86 3.97 -5.39
N ILE A 6 -0.03 2.94 -5.50
CA ILE A 6 0.20 2.21 -6.75
C ILE A 6 -0.53 0.87 -6.71
N LEU A 7 -0.98 0.42 -7.88
CA LEU A 7 -1.71 -0.84 -8.02
C LEU A 7 -1.11 -1.69 -9.14
N SER A 8 -1.10 -2.99 -8.94
CA SER A 8 -0.76 -3.95 -9.99
C SER A 8 -1.48 -5.29 -9.80
N VAL A 9 -1.09 -6.29 -10.58
CA VAL A 9 -1.67 -7.64 -10.56
C VAL A 9 -0.54 -8.67 -10.53
N CYS A 10 -0.68 -9.63 -9.62
CA CYS A 10 0.16 -10.82 -9.52
C CYS A 10 -0.20 -11.84 -10.62
N GLU A 11 0.72 -12.73 -10.97
CA GLU A 11 0.48 -13.83 -11.92
C GLU A 11 -0.74 -14.68 -11.53
N CYS A 12 -0.97 -14.88 -10.23
CA CYS A 12 -2.12 -15.61 -9.70
C CYS A 12 -3.45 -14.82 -9.76
N GLN A 13 -3.46 -13.65 -10.40
CA GLN A 13 -4.60 -12.74 -10.54
C GLN A 13 -5.03 -12.01 -9.26
N ALA A 14 -4.25 -12.11 -8.17
CA ALA A 14 -4.45 -11.24 -7.01
C ALA A 14 -4.09 -9.78 -7.34
N ARG A 15 -4.86 -8.83 -6.83
CA ARG A 15 -4.55 -7.40 -6.93
C ARG A 15 -3.51 -7.04 -5.88
N LEU A 16 -2.44 -6.38 -6.29
CA LEU A 16 -1.37 -5.89 -5.42
C LEU A 16 -1.51 -4.38 -5.28
N GLY A 17 -1.26 -3.87 -4.08
CA GLY A 17 -1.21 -2.44 -3.81
C GLY A 17 -0.05 -2.09 -2.88
N ALA A 18 0.49 -0.90 -3.05
CA ALA A 18 1.44 -0.33 -2.11
C ALA A 18 1.18 1.17 -1.96
N GLU A 19 1.48 1.69 -0.77
CA GLU A 19 1.53 3.12 -0.50
C GLU A 19 2.98 3.56 -0.52
N LEU A 20 3.24 4.61 -1.29
CA LEU A 20 4.55 5.22 -1.43
C LEU A 20 4.56 6.58 -0.76
N ASP A 21 5.68 6.94 -0.17
CA ASP A 21 5.93 8.31 0.27
C ASP A 21 6.41 9.22 -0.87
N GLU A 22 6.66 10.49 -0.55
CA GLU A 22 7.14 11.51 -1.51
C GLU A 22 8.51 11.17 -2.12
N ASN A 23 9.31 10.35 -1.43
CA ASN A 23 10.59 9.82 -1.93
C ASN A 23 10.41 8.49 -2.68
N ARG A 24 9.17 8.08 -2.94
CA ARG A 24 8.79 6.82 -3.61
C ARG A 24 9.26 5.57 -2.86
N GLN A 25 9.47 5.67 -1.55
CA GLN A 25 9.70 4.54 -0.66
C GLN A 25 8.37 3.89 -0.29
N VAL A 26 8.31 2.57 -0.32
CA VAL A 26 7.14 1.84 0.18
C VAL A 26 6.99 2.04 1.68
N VAL A 27 5.81 2.52 2.09
CA VAL A 27 5.39 2.64 3.49
C VAL A 27 4.57 1.42 3.90
N SER A 28 3.70 0.93 3.01
CA SER A 28 2.84 -0.23 3.27
C SER A 28 2.54 -1.01 1.99
N GLY A 29 2.22 -2.30 2.12
CA GLY A 29 1.92 -3.19 1.00
C GLY A 29 0.80 -4.18 1.33
N TRP A 30 -0.07 -4.44 0.37
CA TRP A 30 -1.21 -5.34 0.55
C TRP A 30 -1.56 -6.10 -0.73
N ALA A 31 -2.24 -7.23 -0.56
CA ALA A 31 -2.78 -8.01 -1.66
C ALA A 31 -4.26 -8.36 -1.42
N LYS A 32 -5.06 -8.33 -2.49
CA LYS A 32 -6.49 -8.67 -2.50
C LYS A 32 -6.76 -9.82 -3.47
N ASP A 33 -7.31 -10.92 -2.95
CA ASP A 33 -7.87 -12.00 -3.75
C ASP A 33 -9.38 -11.77 -3.91
N ARG A 34 -9.80 -11.44 -5.14
CA ARG A 34 -11.22 -11.18 -5.44
C ARG A 34 -12.08 -12.43 -5.34
N ARG A 35 -11.53 -13.62 -5.61
CA ARG A 35 -12.28 -14.90 -5.55
C ARG A 35 -12.59 -15.25 -4.10
N ARG A 36 -11.62 -15.06 -3.22
CA ARG A 36 -11.75 -15.36 -1.78
C ARG A 36 -12.28 -14.19 -0.95
N ARG A 37 -12.39 -12.99 -1.53
CA ARG A 37 -12.72 -11.73 -0.85
C ARG A 37 -11.81 -11.46 0.37
N LEU A 38 -10.56 -11.89 0.28
CA LEU A 38 -9.57 -11.72 1.34
C LEU A 38 -8.59 -10.61 0.99
N THR A 39 -8.30 -9.77 1.97
CA THR A 39 -7.18 -8.83 1.93
C THR A 39 -6.14 -9.32 2.94
N ARG A 40 -4.87 -9.34 2.54
CA ARG A 40 -3.75 -9.67 3.43
C ARG A 40 -2.64 -8.66 3.24
N GLU A 41 -1.86 -8.47 4.29
CA GLU A 41 -0.59 -7.78 4.19
C GLU A 41 0.31 -8.50 3.18
N ALA A 42 0.99 -7.73 2.34
CA ALA A 42 1.90 -8.23 1.34
C ALA A 42 3.15 -7.34 1.38
N PRO A 43 4.26 -7.82 1.97
CA PRO A 43 5.49 -7.04 2.05
C PRO A 43 5.87 -6.53 0.66
N ALA A 44 6.17 -5.24 0.59
CA ALA A 44 6.53 -4.57 -0.64
C ALA A 44 7.78 -3.71 -0.45
N HIS A 45 8.58 -3.55 -1.50
CA HIS A 45 9.83 -2.81 -1.45
C HIS A 45 10.08 -2.03 -2.74
N SER A 46 10.51 -0.79 -2.61
CA SER A 46 10.94 0.06 -3.73
C SER A 46 12.35 -0.30 -4.17
N ILE A 47 12.58 -0.31 -5.48
CA ILE A 47 13.88 -0.56 -6.11
C ILE A 47 14.16 0.60 -7.05
N HIS A 48 15.33 1.23 -6.90
CA HIS A 48 15.74 2.45 -7.61
C HIS A 48 14.68 3.59 -7.52
N PRO A 49 14.19 3.93 -6.32
CA PRO A 49 13.12 4.93 -6.16
C PRO A 49 13.53 6.32 -6.66
N ASP A 50 14.82 6.62 -6.77
CA ASP A 50 15.38 7.86 -7.29
C ASP A 50 15.30 7.99 -8.82
N HIS A 51 15.03 6.91 -9.55
CA HIS A 51 14.91 6.92 -11.02
C HIS A 51 13.53 7.35 -11.52
N ASP A 52 13.47 7.85 -12.76
CA ASP A 52 12.21 8.17 -13.45
C ASP A 52 11.30 6.95 -13.63
N VAL A 53 11.92 5.80 -13.92
CA VAL A 53 11.27 4.50 -13.92
C VAL A 53 11.85 3.72 -12.74
N PHE A 54 11.03 3.54 -11.72
CA PHE A 54 11.37 2.76 -10.53
C PHE A 54 10.55 1.47 -10.52
N GLN A 55 10.95 0.52 -9.66
CA GLN A 55 10.24 -0.74 -9.52
C GLN A 55 9.73 -0.91 -8.11
N VAL A 56 8.64 -1.65 -7.97
CA VAL A 56 8.17 -2.16 -6.69
C VAL A 56 8.03 -3.67 -6.78
N ALA A 57 8.60 -4.36 -5.81
CA ALA A 57 8.49 -5.80 -5.65
C ALA A 57 7.55 -6.12 -4.49
N TRP A 58 6.60 -7.02 -4.70
CA TRP A 58 5.72 -7.56 -3.67
C TRP A 58 6.02 -9.04 -3.45
N PHE A 59 5.94 -9.50 -2.21
CA PHE A 59 5.74 -10.91 -1.90
C PHE A 59 4.24 -11.22 -1.79
N CYS A 60 3.69 -11.96 -2.76
CA CYS A 60 2.26 -12.25 -2.80
C CYS A 60 1.88 -13.37 -1.79
N PRO A 61 1.02 -13.09 -0.80
CA PRO A 61 0.66 -14.06 0.24
C PRO A 61 -0.29 -15.17 -0.24
N PHE A 62 -0.80 -15.09 -1.48
CA PHE A 62 -1.74 -16.08 -2.02
C PHE A 62 -1.06 -17.17 -2.84
N CYS A 63 -0.02 -16.81 -3.60
CA CYS A 63 0.75 -17.77 -4.42
C CYS A 63 2.20 -17.93 -3.96
N ILE A 64 2.63 -17.21 -2.91
CA ILE A 64 3.95 -17.32 -2.28
C ILE A 64 5.08 -17.05 -3.30
N ARG A 65 4.86 -16.08 -4.19
CA ARG A 65 5.83 -15.65 -5.20
C ARG A 65 6.05 -14.16 -5.14
N ASN A 66 7.26 -13.76 -5.50
CA ASN A 66 7.59 -12.36 -5.72
C ASN A 66 7.01 -11.88 -7.06
N THR A 67 6.54 -10.65 -7.10
CA THR A 67 6.10 -9.98 -8.32
C THR A 67 6.71 -8.60 -8.35
N THR A 68 7.49 -8.31 -9.39
CA THR A 68 8.12 -7.00 -9.60
C THR A 68 7.44 -6.28 -10.75
N ARG A 69 7.18 -4.98 -10.58
CA ARG A 69 6.52 -4.14 -11.58
C ARG A 69 7.17 -2.76 -11.63
N SER A 70 7.28 -2.22 -12.82
CA SER A 70 7.84 -0.89 -13.07
C SER A 70 6.75 0.17 -13.11
N PHE A 71 7.06 1.35 -12.59
CA PHE A 71 6.18 2.51 -12.56
C PHE A 71 6.94 3.76 -13.01
N GLN A 72 6.24 4.69 -13.66
CA GLN A 72 6.79 6.01 -13.97
C GLN A 72 6.53 6.97 -12.81
N SER A 73 7.55 7.71 -12.40
CA SER A 73 7.48 8.72 -11.34
C SER A 73 6.43 9.80 -11.63
N THR A 74 6.31 10.22 -12.89
CA THR A 74 5.37 11.24 -13.37
C THR A 74 3.90 10.82 -13.29
N GLY A 75 3.62 9.52 -13.17
CA GLY A 75 2.26 8.98 -13.05
C GLY A 75 1.71 8.93 -11.63
N LEU A 76 2.49 9.35 -10.63
CA LEU A 76 2.09 9.31 -9.21
C LEU A 76 1.21 10.49 -8.84
N SER A 77 0.15 10.22 -8.06
CA SER A 77 -0.72 11.23 -7.49
C SER A 77 -0.69 11.13 -5.97
N PHE A 78 -0.07 12.11 -5.32
CA PHE A 78 0.11 12.18 -3.88
C PHE A 78 -1.12 12.79 -3.20
N LYS A 79 -1.57 12.15 -2.12
CA LYS A 79 -2.70 12.59 -1.30
C LYS A 79 -2.23 12.92 0.10
N GLU A 80 -2.83 13.96 0.68
CA GLU A 80 -2.70 14.28 2.10
C GLU A 80 -3.24 13.09 2.93
N PRO A 81 -2.56 12.68 4.02
CA PRO A 81 -3.12 11.71 4.92
C PRO A 81 -4.41 12.28 5.54
N PRO A 82 -5.43 11.45 5.79
CA PRO A 82 -6.64 11.92 6.44
C PRO A 82 -6.28 12.51 7.82
N GLU A 83 -6.79 13.70 8.13
CA GLU A 83 -6.64 14.29 9.46
C GLU A 83 -7.13 13.28 10.51
N PRO A 84 -6.38 13.05 11.60
CA PRO A 84 -6.84 12.18 12.66
C PRO A 84 -8.12 12.79 13.23
N THR A 85 -9.25 12.12 12.98
CA THR A 85 -10.50 12.48 13.65
C THR A 85 -10.26 12.33 15.16
N PRO A 86 -10.44 13.39 15.97
CA PRO A 86 -10.27 13.27 17.41
C PRO A 86 -11.21 12.17 17.89
N ALA A 87 -10.66 11.20 18.64
CA ALA A 87 -11.45 10.16 19.26
C ALA A 87 -12.57 10.82 20.09
N PRO A 88 -13.81 10.30 20.06
CA PRO A 88 -14.87 10.82 20.89
C PRO A 88 -14.38 10.80 22.35
N ALA A 89 -14.49 11.95 23.02
CA ALA A 89 -14.10 12.08 24.42
C ALA A 89 -14.80 11.00 25.24
N ALA A 90 -14.03 10.18 25.97
CA ALA A 90 -14.58 9.17 26.85
C ALA A 90 -15.49 9.85 27.88
N GLU A 91 -16.78 9.57 27.83
CA GLU A 91 -17.71 10.01 28.87
C GLU A 91 -17.30 9.37 30.21
N PRO A 92 -17.22 10.15 31.30
CA PRO A 92 -16.93 9.59 32.61
C PRO A 92 -18.08 8.68 33.04
N VAL A 93 -17.78 7.41 33.25
CA VAL A 93 -18.71 6.44 33.85
C VAL A 93 -19.00 6.92 35.27
N ALA A 94 -20.22 7.42 35.49
CA ALA A 94 -20.71 7.76 36.82
C ALA A 94 -20.84 6.47 37.64
N ALA A 95 -20.02 6.34 38.69
CA ALA A 95 -20.16 5.28 39.68
C ALA A 95 -21.45 5.52 40.50
N SER A 96 -22.27 4.47 40.62
CA SER A 96 -23.42 4.40 41.54
C SER A 96 -23.13 3.42 42.66
#